data_AF-A0A6N9EWI7-F1
#
_entry.id   AF-A0A6N9EWI7-F1
#
_cell.length_a   1.000
_cell.length_b   1.000
_cell.length_c   1.000
_cell.angle_alpha   90.00
_cell.angle_beta   90.00
_cell.angle_gamma   90.00
#
_symmetry.space_group_name_H-M   'P 1'
#
loop_
_entity.id
_entity.type
_entity.pdbx_description
1 polymer ?
#
loop_
_entity_poly.entity_id
_entity_poly.type
_entity_poly.pdbx_seq_one_letter_code
_entity_poly.pdbx_strand_id
1 'polypeptide(L)'
;MKPISRRLLSTTLALILAATACGGSDPGDDASAGSSDPTPPPTHVDPGAGDDPAGAGHDMVGDGDGGHHGAGGHGGSQELAAGVPVPSITIEIAADPVDGWNLRIRTTDFRIVPENVSTTHVDGEGHMHLYVDGKKLSRIYGEWHHITGLQPGSHDVRVELSSNNHSALSIDGEIIDATAKIFQDRRTNLSLVRDEPAEAIEPHPSVSVRLVKDPAGGWSLHAVPSNFRLAPENASTGHVDGEGHMRLYVDGEQVARLYETWYQMPPLADGVHEIKVDLRTNDHAPLTVNGIPVETAVTLEVSAAEATMQTSHEHTTGDDHDHDHDHGSAGAPTQYDADVADAVQTIMVSAVGGAPEGGVQRVKVDLGSVVAMMVTSDVAEEVHVHGYDILRAVSEGHPAHFAFNAAIPGVFEVEFEGSGRLLLLLEVS
;
A
#
# COMPACT_ATOMS: atom_id res chain seq x y z
N MET A 1 -8.46 33.07 -54.06
CA MET A 1 -9.48 32.06 -53.73
C MET A 1 -9.28 31.64 -52.28
N LYS A 2 -10.32 31.61 -51.44
CA LYS A 2 -10.28 31.08 -50.06
C LYS A 2 -11.18 29.84 -50.00
N PRO A 3 -10.72 28.68 -49.49
CA PRO A 3 -11.60 27.59 -49.10
C PRO A 3 -12.14 27.81 -47.67
N ILE A 4 -13.26 27.14 -47.38
CA ILE A 4 -14.17 27.43 -46.26
C ILE A 4 -13.97 26.39 -45.14
N SER A 5 -13.96 26.83 -43.88
CA SER A 5 -14.00 25.95 -42.71
C SER A 5 -15.39 25.32 -42.56
N ARG A 6 -15.44 24.00 -42.35
CA ARG A 6 -16.64 23.28 -41.90
C ARG A 6 -16.40 22.74 -40.50
N ARG A 7 -17.15 23.26 -39.52
CA ARG A 7 -17.38 22.58 -38.24
C ARG A 7 -18.37 21.43 -38.46
N LEU A 8 -18.17 20.31 -37.78
CA LEU A 8 -19.16 19.24 -37.63
C LEU A 8 -19.58 19.15 -36.17
N LEU A 9 -20.88 18.96 -35.95
CA LEU A 9 -21.50 18.92 -34.63
C LEU A 9 -21.35 17.54 -33.99
N SER A 10 -21.23 17.53 -32.66
CA SER A 10 -21.42 16.34 -31.84
C SER A 10 -22.90 15.90 -31.87
N THR A 11 -23.15 14.60 -31.88
CA THR A 11 -24.48 14.01 -31.72
C THR A 11 -24.39 12.83 -30.75
N THR A 12 -24.88 13.03 -29.52
CA THR A 12 -25.01 11.98 -28.51
C THR A 12 -26.17 11.05 -28.86
N LEU A 13 -25.95 9.73 -28.83
CA LEU A 13 -27.00 8.74 -29.01
C LEU A 13 -27.15 7.91 -27.73
N ALA A 14 -28.27 8.09 -27.03
CA ALA A 14 -28.65 7.23 -25.90
C ALA A 14 -29.39 5.98 -26.41
N LEU A 15 -28.96 4.80 -26.00
CA LEU A 15 -29.58 3.53 -26.36
C LEU A 15 -30.41 2.98 -25.20
N ILE A 16 -31.73 2.85 -25.41
CA ILE A 16 -32.65 2.24 -24.44
C ILE A 16 -32.76 0.74 -24.76
N LEU A 17 -32.46 -0.12 -23.80
CA LEU A 17 -32.64 -1.56 -23.93
C LEU A 17 -33.89 -2.01 -23.15
N ALA A 18 -34.87 -2.58 -23.84
CA ALA A 18 -36.08 -3.11 -23.23
C ALA A 18 -35.94 -4.62 -22.95
N ALA A 19 -36.23 -5.03 -21.72
CA ALA A 19 -36.27 -6.45 -21.34
C ALA A 19 -37.69 -7.01 -21.51
N THR A 20 -37.88 -7.96 -22.43
CA THR A 20 -39.11 -8.75 -22.56
C THR A 20 -39.10 -9.93 -21.58
N ALA A 21 -40.14 -10.00 -20.74
CA ALA A 21 -40.39 -11.15 -19.88
C ALA A 21 -41.15 -12.27 -20.62
N CYS A 22 -40.82 -13.52 -20.30
CA CYS A 22 -41.64 -14.70 -20.57
C CYS A 22 -41.85 -15.47 -19.26
N GLY A 23 -43.11 -15.76 -18.90
CA GLY A 23 -43.46 -16.46 -17.66
C GLY A 23 -43.84 -17.93 -17.87
N GLY A 24 -43.96 -18.67 -16.76
CA GLY A 24 -44.45 -20.04 -16.71
C GLY A 24 -44.78 -20.51 -15.28
N SER A 25 -46.07 -20.69 -14.99
CA SER A 25 -46.65 -21.29 -13.76
C SER A 25 -46.97 -22.79 -14.01
N ASP A 26 -47.32 -23.66 -13.06
CA ASP A 26 -47.74 -23.61 -11.63
C ASP A 26 -47.54 -25.06 -11.06
N PRO A 27 -48.20 -25.56 -9.99
CA PRO A 27 -48.37 -25.18 -8.56
C PRO A 27 -47.55 -26.14 -7.64
N GLY A 28 -47.65 -26.25 -6.30
CA GLY A 28 -48.51 -25.68 -5.24
C GLY A 28 -48.15 -26.27 -3.85
N ASP A 29 -49.07 -26.19 -2.89
CA ASP A 29 -49.00 -26.69 -1.48
C ASP A 29 -48.06 -25.89 -0.53
N ASP A 30 -48.40 -25.56 0.73
CA ASP A 30 -49.65 -25.71 1.49
C ASP A 30 -49.81 -24.56 2.53
N ALA A 31 -50.99 -24.44 3.15
CA ALA A 31 -51.40 -23.27 3.94
C ALA A 31 -51.00 -23.32 5.44
N SER A 32 -50.73 -22.14 6.02
CA SER A 32 -50.94 -21.88 7.46
C SER A 32 -51.11 -20.39 7.74
N ALA A 33 -52.22 -20.02 8.40
CA ALA A 33 -52.58 -18.63 8.70
C ALA A 33 -52.19 -18.21 10.13
N GLY A 34 -51.86 -16.93 10.33
CA GLY A 34 -51.59 -16.35 11.65
C GLY A 34 -51.53 -14.83 11.60
N SER A 35 -52.63 -14.16 11.96
CA SER A 35 -52.80 -12.70 11.90
C SER A 35 -52.50 -12.00 13.23
N SER A 36 -51.84 -10.83 13.20
CA SER A 36 -52.34 -9.59 13.85
C SER A 36 -51.41 -8.38 13.69
N ASP A 37 -52.03 -7.21 13.57
CA ASP A 37 -51.55 -5.81 13.42
C ASP A 37 -50.30 -5.34 14.22
N PRO A 38 -49.65 -4.22 13.79
CA PRO A 38 -48.49 -3.64 14.47
C PRO A 38 -48.86 -2.52 15.47
N THR A 39 -48.05 -2.36 16.52
CA THR A 39 -48.10 -1.21 17.44
C THR A 39 -46.76 -0.47 17.50
N PRO A 40 -46.72 0.87 17.42
CA PRO A 40 -45.49 1.68 17.55
C PRO A 40 -45.07 1.89 19.02
N PRO A 41 -43.80 2.26 19.28
CA PRO A 41 -43.30 2.49 20.63
C PRO A 41 -43.75 3.86 21.20
N PRO A 42 -43.88 4.00 22.54
CA PRO A 42 -44.22 5.25 23.19
C PRO A 42 -43.02 6.18 23.42
N THR A 43 -43.28 7.48 23.34
CA THR A 43 -42.38 8.56 23.76
C THR A 43 -42.41 8.77 25.28
N HIS A 44 -41.28 9.12 25.89
CA HIS A 44 -41.23 9.67 27.26
C HIS A 44 -40.47 11.01 27.29
N VAL A 45 -41.00 11.95 28.07
CA VAL A 45 -40.51 13.33 28.22
C VAL A 45 -40.59 13.73 29.70
N ASP A 46 -39.42 13.98 30.32
CA ASP A 46 -39.16 14.90 31.46
C ASP A 46 -39.94 14.69 32.81
N PRO A 47 -39.73 15.44 33.93
CA PRO A 47 -38.77 16.53 34.22
C PRO A 47 -38.06 16.56 35.60
N GLY A 48 -37.16 17.55 35.80
CA GLY A 48 -36.74 18.12 37.11
C GLY A 48 -35.21 18.33 37.24
N ALA A 49 -34.64 19.55 37.20
CA ALA A 49 -34.68 20.64 38.20
C ALA A 49 -34.03 20.27 39.57
N GLY A 50 -33.09 21.02 40.16
CA GLY A 50 -32.44 22.30 39.80
C GLY A 50 -31.46 22.76 40.90
N ASP A 51 -31.05 24.04 40.86
CA ASP A 51 -30.35 24.84 41.91
C ASP A 51 -28.80 24.93 41.94
N ASP A 52 -28.34 26.11 41.51
CA ASP A 52 -27.07 26.86 41.73
C ASP A 52 -26.83 27.24 43.24
N PRO A 53 -25.73 27.93 43.70
CA PRO A 53 -24.84 28.84 42.93
C PRO A 53 -23.33 29.00 43.33
N ALA A 54 -22.65 29.77 42.46
CA ALA A 54 -21.63 30.80 42.74
C ALA A 54 -20.14 30.45 43.03
N GLY A 55 -19.27 30.90 42.12
CA GLY A 55 -17.83 31.18 42.31
C GLY A 55 -17.28 31.98 41.11
N ALA A 56 -16.63 33.13 41.34
CA ALA A 56 -16.43 34.16 40.31
C ALA A 56 -15.07 34.14 39.56
N GLY A 57 -15.10 34.66 38.32
CA GLY A 57 -14.03 35.45 37.66
C GLY A 57 -13.10 34.65 36.74
N HIS A 58 -12.67 35.12 35.56
CA HIS A 58 -12.54 36.49 35.02
C HIS A 58 -12.70 36.51 33.46
N ASP A 59 -12.70 37.70 32.86
CA ASP A 59 -12.73 38.00 31.42
C ASP A 59 -11.67 37.21 30.59
N MET A 60 -11.88 36.90 29.31
CA MET A 60 -11.79 37.86 28.18
C MET A 60 -12.59 37.42 26.94
N VAL A 61 -12.94 38.41 26.10
CA VAL A 61 -13.67 38.26 24.82
C VAL A 61 -12.75 37.79 23.69
N GLY A 62 -13.25 36.93 22.81
CA GLY A 62 -12.56 36.51 21.58
C GLY A 62 -13.34 35.50 20.74
N ASP A 63 -14.42 35.93 20.08
CA ASP A 63 -15.10 35.10 19.07
C ASP A 63 -14.17 34.84 17.87
N GLY A 64 -14.07 33.57 17.47
CA GLY A 64 -13.17 33.11 16.41
C GLY A 64 -13.43 31.66 16.04
N ASP A 65 -14.65 31.35 15.64
CA ASP A 65 -15.03 30.01 15.15
C ASP A 65 -14.27 29.69 13.84
N GLY A 66 -13.68 28.51 13.78
CA GLY A 66 -12.64 28.14 12.81
C GLY A 66 -12.21 26.69 12.98
N GLY A 67 -13.09 25.77 12.55
CA GLY A 67 -12.92 24.32 12.72
C GLY A 67 -11.57 23.82 12.22
N HIS A 68 -10.73 23.38 13.16
CA HIS A 68 -9.49 22.68 12.85
C HIS A 68 -9.82 21.22 12.51
N HIS A 69 -9.89 20.92 11.21
CA HIS A 69 -9.82 19.55 10.73
C HIS A 69 -8.42 18.98 11.04
N GLY A 70 -8.37 17.69 11.37
CA GLY A 70 -7.23 17.09 12.05
C GLY A 70 -5.93 17.17 11.28
N ALA A 71 -4.87 17.64 11.94
CA ALA A 71 -3.50 17.51 11.48
C ALA A 71 -3.06 16.03 11.54
N GLY A 72 -3.36 15.29 10.47
CA GLY A 72 -2.69 14.01 10.19
C GLY A 72 -1.24 14.30 9.82
N GLY A 73 -0.30 13.69 10.53
CA GLY A 73 1.13 13.90 10.31
C GLY A 73 1.56 13.39 8.94
N HIS A 74 1.86 14.30 8.02
CA HIS A 74 2.51 14.04 6.75
C HIS A 74 3.80 14.86 6.67
N GLY A 75 4.79 14.37 5.91
CA GLY A 75 6.03 15.12 5.66
C GLY A 75 5.73 16.47 5.01
N GLY A 76 6.67 17.42 5.11
CA GLY A 76 6.43 18.80 4.69
C GLY A 76 5.89 18.90 3.26
N SER A 77 4.79 19.64 3.08
CA SER A 77 4.20 19.87 1.75
C SER A 77 5.02 20.89 0.95
N GLN A 78 5.06 20.68 -0.36
CA GLN A 78 5.67 21.59 -1.32
C GLN A 78 4.57 22.41 -1.99
N GLU A 79 4.36 23.62 -1.46
CA GLU A 79 3.44 24.59 -2.04
C GLU A 79 3.93 25.01 -3.44
N LEU A 80 3.01 25.08 -4.40
CA LEU A 80 3.32 25.46 -5.78
C LEU A 80 3.69 26.95 -5.91
N ALA A 81 4.71 27.25 -6.70
CA ALA A 81 5.11 28.63 -6.94
C ALA A 81 4.04 29.42 -7.73
N ALA A 82 3.81 30.67 -7.31
CA ALA A 82 2.79 31.52 -7.91
C ALA A 82 3.03 31.73 -9.42
N GLY A 83 2.05 31.34 -10.25
CA GLY A 83 2.11 31.45 -11.71
C GLY A 83 2.58 30.20 -12.45
N VAL A 84 2.93 29.13 -11.72
CA VAL A 84 3.09 27.78 -12.29
C VAL A 84 1.70 27.21 -12.65
N PRO A 85 1.55 26.49 -13.77
CA PRO A 85 0.31 25.74 -14.06
C PRO A 85 0.00 24.75 -12.94
N VAL A 86 -1.25 24.77 -12.44
CA VAL A 86 -1.67 23.86 -11.36
C VAL A 86 -1.85 22.46 -11.95
N PRO A 87 -1.10 21.45 -11.49
CA PRO A 87 -1.28 20.09 -11.95
C PRO A 87 -2.59 19.52 -11.42
N SER A 88 -3.16 18.57 -12.15
CA SER A 88 -4.32 17.81 -11.71
C SER A 88 -4.04 16.31 -11.77
N ILE A 89 -4.80 15.53 -11.00
CA ILE A 89 -4.75 14.07 -10.99
C ILE A 89 -6.17 13.50 -10.99
N THR A 90 -6.36 12.39 -11.68
CA THR A 90 -7.59 11.59 -11.68
C THR A 90 -7.23 10.12 -11.69
N ILE A 91 -8.01 9.29 -10.99
CA ILE A 91 -7.80 7.84 -10.93
C ILE A 91 -9.04 7.04 -11.35
N GLU A 92 -8.80 5.95 -12.05
CA GLU A 92 -9.77 4.90 -12.39
C GLU A 92 -9.23 3.58 -11.87
N ILE A 93 -10.03 2.79 -11.16
CA ILE A 93 -9.60 1.49 -10.63
C ILE A 93 -10.59 0.42 -11.08
N ALA A 94 -10.09 -0.64 -11.71
CA ALA A 94 -10.87 -1.79 -12.13
C ALA A 94 -10.34 -3.07 -11.47
N ALA A 95 -11.23 -3.96 -11.04
CA ALA A 95 -10.81 -5.28 -10.57
C ALA A 95 -10.20 -6.07 -11.73
N ASP A 96 -9.06 -6.69 -11.51
CA ASP A 96 -8.46 -7.58 -12.48
C ASP A 96 -9.24 -8.92 -12.52
N PRO A 97 -9.49 -9.51 -13.70
CA PRO A 97 -10.14 -10.81 -13.84
C PRO A 97 -9.39 -12.01 -13.22
N VAL A 98 -8.07 -11.94 -13.06
CA VAL A 98 -7.22 -13.03 -12.52
C VAL A 98 -6.93 -12.78 -11.04
N ASP A 99 -6.24 -11.68 -10.73
CA ASP A 99 -5.82 -11.30 -9.38
C ASP A 99 -5.56 -9.79 -9.32
N GLY A 100 -5.93 -9.18 -8.19
CA GLY A 100 -5.67 -7.78 -7.86
C GLY A 100 -6.59 -6.77 -8.55
N TRP A 101 -6.09 -5.54 -8.66
CA TRP A 101 -6.74 -4.37 -9.25
C TRP A 101 -5.76 -3.65 -10.18
N ASN A 102 -6.30 -3.08 -11.26
CA ASN A 102 -5.55 -2.26 -12.20
C ASN A 102 -5.97 -0.81 -11.98
N LEU A 103 -5.03 -0.03 -11.43
CA LEU A 103 -5.13 1.40 -11.22
C LEU A 103 -4.61 2.12 -12.47
N ARG A 104 -5.40 3.06 -12.97
CA ARG A 104 -5.03 3.99 -14.04
C ARG A 104 -5.06 5.42 -13.50
N ILE A 105 -4.00 6.18 -13.74
CA ILE A 105 -3.81 7.55 -13.27
C ILE A 105 -3.61 8.46 -14.46
N ARG A 106 -4.37 9.56 -14.54
CA ARG A 106 -4.13 10.61 -15.54
C ARG A 106 -3.86 11.92 -14.84
N THR A 107 -2.78 12.57 -15.25
CA THR A 107 -2.40 13.90 -14.78
C THR A 107 -2.53 14.95 -15.89
N THR A 108 -2.68 16.22 -15.51
CA THR A 108 -2.41 17.36 -16.39
C THR A 108 -1.33 18.23 -15.77
N ASP A 109 -0.59 18.96 -16.61
CA ASP A 109 0.38 19.98 -16.19
C ASP A 109 1.48 19.47 -15.21
N PHE A 110 1.66 18.15 -15.16
CA PHE A 110 2.63 17.45 -14.34
C PHE A 110 3.45 16.48 -15.21
N ARG A 111 4.77 16.57 -15.11
CA ARG A 111 5.71 15.69 -15.79
C ARG A 111 6.28 14.69 -14.78
N ILE A 112 6.01 13.40 -15.01
CA ILE A 112 6.64 12.35 -14.21
C ILE A 112 8.10 12.18 -14.68
N VAL A 113 9.06 12.26 -13.75
CA VAL A 113 10.51 12.21 -14.06
C VAL A 113 11.24 11.28 -13.09
N PRO A 114 11.23 9.96 -13.32
CA PRO A 114 11.85 8.97 -12.44
C PRO A 114 13.37 9.18 -12.29
N GLU A 115 14.02 9.78 -13.28
CA GLU A 115 15.45 10.10 -13.24
C GLU A 115 15.81 11.24 -12.26
N ASN A 116 14.82 12.04 -11.84
CA ASN A 116 14.97 13.17 -10.92
C ASN A 116 14.30 12.89 -9.56
N VAL A 117 14.07 11.63 -9.20
CA VAL A 117 13.53 11.25 -7.88
C VAL A 117 14.63 11.40 -6.82
N SER A 118 14.25 11.83 -5.62
CA SER A 118 15.13 12.16 -4.50
C SER A 118 16.17 13.25 -4.82
N THR A 119 15.77 14.23 -5.62
CA THR A 119 16.54 15.46 -5.88
C THR A 119 15.77 16.70 -5.41
N THR A 120 16.37 17.89 -5.49
CA THR A 120 15.67 19.15 -5.21
C THR A 120 14.41 19.30 -6.09
N HIS A 121 13.33 19.84 -5.51
CA HIS A 121 12.08 20.18 -6.21
C HIS A 121 12.31 20.99 -7.50
N VAL A 122 11.58 20.62 -8.55
CA VAL A 122 11.45 21.35 -9.82
C VAL A 122 9.96 21.52 -10.14
N ASP A 123 9.53 22.77 -10.37
CA ASP A 123 8.12 23.07 -10.65
C ASP A 123 7.57 22.30 -11.86
N GLY A 124 6.46 21.61 -11.65
CA GLY A 124 5.80 20.77 -12.66
C GLY A 124 6.47 19.41 -12.89
N GLU A 125 7.49 19.02 -12.12
CA GLU A 125 8.11 17.69 -12.17
C GLU A 125 7.91 16.90 -10.86
N GLY A 126 8.02 15.57 -10.94
CA GLY A 126 8.04 14.71 -9.77
C GLY A 126 7.64 13.26 -10.08
N HIS A 127 6.97 12.63 -9.13
CA HIS A 127 6.42 11.27 -9.22
C HIS A 127 5.12 11.20 -8.40
N MET A 128 4.59 10.00 -8.17
CA MET A 128 3.36 9.83 -7.39
C MET A 128 3.56 8.85 -6.23
N HIS A 129 2.88 9.08 -5.12
CA HIS A 129 2.80 8.14 -4.00
C HIS A 129 1.42 7.48 -3.99
N LEU A 130 1.42 6.14 -3.96
CA LEU A 130 0.22 5.33 -3.79
C LEU A 130 0.08 4.93 -2.32
N TYR A 131 -1.10 5.18 -1.76
CA TYR A 131 -1.50 4.77 -0.43
C TYR A 131 -2.74 3.87 -0.49
N VAL A 132 -2.79 2.89 0.40
CA VAL A 132 -3.99 2.08 0.68
C VAL A 132 -4.24 2.13 2.18
N ASP A 133 -5.45 2.53 2.57
CA ASP A 133 -5.88 2.72 3.96
C ASP A 133 -4.93 3.64 4.77
N GLY A 134 -4.41 4.67 4.10
CA GLY A 134 -3.45 5.63 4.66
C GLY A 134 -2.01 5.11 4.77
N LYS A 135 -1.76 3.81 4.59
CA LYS A 135 -0.40 3.23 4.52
C LYS A 135 0.15 3.40 3.11
N LYS A 136 1.40 3.88 2.98
CA LYS A 136 2.04 3.98 1.67
C LYS A 136 2.34 2.57 1.15
N LEU A 137 1.86 2.28 -0.06
CA LEU A 137 2.08 1.00 -0.74
C LEU A 137 3.23 1.08 -1.75
N SER A 138 3.31 2.16 -2.56
CA SER A 138 4.32 2.24 -3.64
C SER A 138 4.61 3.67 -4.10
N ARG A 139 5.65 3.81 -4.92
CA ARG A 139 5.92 4.99 -5.76
C ARG A 139 5.55 4.62 -7.20
N ILE A 140 4.83 5.50 -7.88
CA ILE A 140 4.35 5.27 -9.26
C ILE A 140 5.03 6.24 -10.21
N TYR A 141 5.45 5.73 -11.37
CA TYR A 141 6.28 6.43 -12.34
C TYR A 141 5.59 6.60 -13.72
N GLY A 142 4.29 6.28 -13.82
CA GLY A 142 3.54 6.24 -15.06
C GLY A 142 2.02 6.15 -14.89
N GLU A 143 1.31 5.91 -15.99
CA GLU A 143 -0.17 5.94 -16.05
C GLU A 143 -0.84 4.71 -15.42
N TRP A 144 -0.15 3.58 -15.25
CA TRP A 144 -0.77 2.32 -14.83
C TRP A 144 0.03 1.61 -13.74
N HIS A 145 -0.69 1.12 -12.73
CA HIS A 145 -0.11 0.35 -11.63
C HIS A 145 -1.00 -0.84 -11.26
N HIS A 146 -0.38 -1.92 -10.78
CA HIS A 146 -1.08 -3.11 -10.33
C HIS A 146 -1.11 -3.16 -8.79
N ILE A 147 -2.28 -3.33 -8.20
CA ILE A 147 -2.48 -3.44 -6.75
C ILE A 147 -2.88 -4.89 -6.45
N THR A 148 -2.07 -5.60 -5.68
CA THR A 148 -2.34 -6.97 -5.21
C THR A 148 -2.09 -7.06 -3.70
N GLY A 149 -2.31 -8.24 -3.09
CA GLY A 149 -2.09 -8.47 -1.65
C GLY A 149 -3.10 -7.80 -0.71
N LEU A 150 -4.18 -7.23 -1.24
CA LEU A 150 -5.23 -6.62 -0.42
C LEU A 150 -6.01 -7.68 0.36
N GLN A 151 -6.25 -7.41 1.64
CA GLN A 151 -7.10 -8.25 2.47
C GLN A 151 -8.58 -8.14 2.05
N PRO A 152 -9.46 -9.08 2.41
CA PRO A 152 -10.87 -8.97 2.05
C PRO A 152 -11.58 -7.87 2.85
N GLY A 153 -12.02 -6.79 2.18
CA GLY A 153 -12.62 -5.64 2.84
C GLY A 153 -12.87 -4.44 1.92
N SER A 154 -13.29 -3.33 2.52
CA SER A 154 -13.30 -2.02 1.85
C SER A 154 -11.93 -1.37 2.05
N HIS A 155 -11.36 -0.82 0.97
CA HIS A 155 -10.09 -0.11 1.02
C HIS A 155 -10.20 1.30 0.43
N ASP A 156 -9.51 2.25 1.05
CA ASP A 156 -9.31 3.60 0.53
C ASP A 156 -8.00 3.67 -0.24
N VAL A 157 -8.08 3.80 -1.57
CA VAL A 157 -6.92 3.97 -2.45
C VAL A 157 -6.74 5.45 -2.76
N ARG A 158 -5.60 6.00 -2.39
CA ARG A 158 -5.22 7.41 -2.63
C ARG A 158 -3.94 7.48 -3.45
N VAL A 159 -3.93 8.34 -4.46
CA VAL A 159 -2.72 8.67 -5.23
C VAL A 159 -2.46 10.15 -5.12
N GLU A 160 -1.27 10.49 -4.67
CA GLU A 160 -0.81 11.86 -4.41
C GLU A 160 0.26 12.27 -5.43
N LEU A 161 0.25 13.52 -5.88
CA LEU A 161 1.37 14.10 -6.62
C LEU A 161 2.48 14.51 -5.65
N SER A 162 3.69 13.99 -5.86
CA SER A 162 4.85 14.28 -5.02
C SER A 162 5.95 14.93 -5.86
N SER A 163 6.59 15.96 -5.31
CA SER A 163 7.75 16.61 -5.92
C SER A 163 8.98 15.68 -5.96
N ASN A 164 10.02 16.12 -6.67
CA ASN A 164 11.32 15.43 -6.73
C ASN A 164 11.93 15.09 -5.36
N ASN A 165 11.64 15.87 -4.31
CA ASN A 165 12.15 15.66 -2.94
C ASN A 165 11.16 14.91 -2.03
N HIS A 166 10.16 14.20 -2.60
CA HIS A 166 9.11 13.44 -1.90
C HIS A 166 8.09 14.26 -1.09
N SER A 167 8.18 15.59 -1.08
CA SER A 167 7.13 16.44 -0.51
C SER A 167 5.84 16.31 -1.30
N ALA A 168 4.70 16.22 -0.60
CA ALA A 168 3.39 16.25 -1.22
C ALA A 168 3.16 17.63 -1.86
N LEU A 169 2.78 17.69 -3.14
CA LEU A 169 2.48 18.97 -3.80
C LEU A 169 1.19 19.57 -3.25
N SER A 170 1.20 20.85 -2.89
CA SER A 170 0.03 21.57 -2.39
C SER A 170 -0.28 22.86 -3.14
N ILE A 171 -1.56 23.26 -3.07
CA ILE A 171 -2.03 24.58 -3.46
C ILE A 171 -2.97 25.14 -2.38
N ASP A 172 -2.71 26.36 -1.92
CA ASP A 172 -3.37 27.00 -0.78
C ASP A 172 -3.34 26.11 0.50
N GLY A 173 -2.33 25.24 0.62
CA GLY A 173 -2.19 24.24 1.69
C GLY A 173 -2.99 22.94 1.52
N GLU A 174 -3.79 22.80 0.44
CA GLU A 174 -4.49 21.55 0.11
C GLU A 174 -3.60 20.66 -0.78
N ILE A 175 -3.47 19.38 -0.44
CA ILE A 175 -2.66 18.41 -1.19
C ILE A 175 -3.33 18.06 -2.52
N ILE A 176 -2.53 17.95 -3.58
CA ILE A 176 -3.02 17.54 -4.91
C ILE A 176 -3.01 16.01 -5.01
N ASP A 177 -4.13 15.40 -4.63
CA ASP A 177 -4.34 13.96 -4.68
C ASP A 177 -5.66 13.56 -5.38
N ALA A 178 -5.87 12.24 -5.51
CA ALA A 178 -7.15 11.67 -5.88
C ALA A 178 -7.37 10.38 -5.07
N THR A 179 -8.60 10.20 -4.56
CA THR A 179 -8.98 9.06 -3.72
C THR A 179 -10.19 8.32 -4.28
N ALA A 180 -10.18 6.99 -4.22
CA ALA A 180 -11.28 6.10 -4.60
C ALA A 180 -11.40 4.91 -3.64
N LYS A 181 -12.62 4.51 -3.31
CA LYS A 181 -12.88 3.29 -2.53
C LYS A 181 -13.02 2.09 -3.46
N ILE A 182 -12.40 0.98 -3.09
CA ILE A 182 -12.60 -0.34 -3.70
C ILE A 182 -13.08 -1.35 -2.64
N PHE A 183 -13.68 -2.45 -3.08
CA PHE A 183 -14.08 -3.55 -2.21
C PHE A 183 -13.45 -4.86 -2.69
N GLN A 184 -12.45 -5.32 -1.95
CA GLN A 184 -11.79 -6.60 -2.18
C GLN A 184 -12.68 -7.72 -1.66
N ASP A 185 -13.30 -8.47 -2.57
CA ASP A 185 -14.01 -9.69 -2.21
C ASP A 185 -13.06 -10.73 -1.60
N ARG A 186 -13.62 -11.67 -0.81
CA ARG A 186 -12.98 -12.98 -0.54
C ARG A 186 -12.97 -13.83 -1.82
N ARG A 187 -12.23 -13.41 -2.85
CA ARG A 187 -12.07 -14.21 -4.06
C ARG A 187 -11.21 -15.43 -3.74
N THR A 188 -11.75 -16.60 -3.99
CA THR A 188 -10.93 -17.79 -4.26
C THR A 188 -10.25 -17.55 -5.61
N ASN A 189 -8.92 -17.48 -5.64
CA ASN A 189 -8.12 -17.25 -6.85
C ASN A 189 -8.71 -17.96 -8.08
N LEU A 190 -9.25 -17.20 -9.02
CA LEU A 190 -9.85 -17.79 -10.21
C LEU A 190 -8.72 -18.16 -11.16
N SER A 191 -8.44 -19.46 -11.26
CA SER A 191 -7.41 -20.01 -12.14
C SER A 191 -7.76 -19.79 -13.63
N LEU A 192 -7.43 -18.60 -14.11
CA LEU A 192 -7.47 -18.19 -15.52
C LEU A 192 -6.05 -17.98 -16.08
N VAL A 193 -5.01 -18.25 -15.27
CA VAL A 193 -3.61 -18.26 -15.72
C VAL A 193 -3.39 -19.43 -16.68
N ARG A 194 -2.91 -19.16 -17.88
CA ARG A 194 -2.29 -20.18 -18.72
C ARG A 194 -0.80 -20.23 -18.40
N ASP A 195 -0.33 -21.30 -17.78
CA ASP A 195 1.11 -21.53 -17.58
C ASP A 195 1.81 -22.03 -18.87
N GLU A 196 1.04 -22.55 -19.83
CA GLU A 196 1.55 -22.98 -21.15
C GLU A 196 2.14 -21.80 -21.93
N PRO A 197 3.45 -21.82 -22.27
CA PRO A 197 4.11 -20.70 -22.93
C PRO A 197 3.50 -20.32 -24.28
N ALA A 198 3.55 -19.02 -24.59
CA ALA A 198 3.18 -18.46 -25.88
C ALA A 198 4.44 -18.14 -26.68
N GLU A 199 4.53 -18.67 -27.91
CA GLU A 199 5.68 -18.42 -28.79
C GLU A 199 5.51 -17.09 -29.54
N ALA A 200 6.47 -16.19 -29.39
CA ALA A 200 6.41 -14.85 -29.96
C ALA A 200 6.70 -14.84 -31.48
N ILE A 201 5.97 -13.98 -32.20
CA ILE A 201 6.21 -13.71 -33.62
C ILE A 201 7.36 -12.71 -33.85
N GLU A 202 7.85 -12.61 -35.09
CA GLU A 202 8.83 -11.60 -35.48
C GLU A 202 8.20 -10.19 -35.62
N PRO A 203 8.95 -9.10 -35.31
CA PRO A 203 10.31 -9.11 -34.78
C PRO A 203 10.33 -9.54 -33.31
N HIS A 204 11.23 -10.48 -32.97
CA HIS A 204 11.22 -11.10 -31.65
C HIS A 204 11.36 -10.07 -30.51
N PRO A 205 10.58 -10.21 -29.43
CA PRO A 205 10.65 -9.32 -28.30
C PRO A 205 11.85 -9.62 -27.40
N SER A 206 12.25 -8.61 -26.63
CA SER A 206 13.25 -8.73 -25.58
C SER A 206 12.96 -7.73 -24.47
N VAL A 207 13.60 -7.90 -23.31
CA VAL A 207 13.58 -6.94 -22.22
C VAL A 207 15.02 -6.68 -21.75
N SER A 208 15.29 -5.42 -21.42
CA SER A 208 16.57 -4.99 -20.83
C SER A 208 16.31 -4.39 -19.46
N VAL A 209 17.17 -4.68 -18.49
CA VAL A 209 17.05 -4.21 -17.10
C VAL A 209 18.27 -3.40 -16.73
N ARG A 210 18.03 -2.27 -16.04
CA ARG A 210 19.03 -1.48 -15.33
C ARG A 210 18.52 -1.16 -13.94
N LEU A 211 19.36 -1.37 -12.93
CA LEU A 211 19.09 -0.93 -11.57
C LEU A 211 19.71 0.46 -11.36
N VAL A 212 18.97 1.33 -10.69
CA VAL A 212 19.37 2.70 -10.35
C VAL A 212 19.27 2.84 -8.85
N LYS A 213 20.39 3.12 -8.19
CA LYS A 213 20.37 3.39 -6.74
C LYS A 213 19.64 4.70 -6.48
N ASP A 214 18.74 4.66 -5.53
CA ASP A 214 17.93 5.79 -5.10
C ASP A 214 18.68 6.59 -4.01
N PRO A 215 18.85 7.93 -4.16
CA PRO A 215 19.46 8.78 -3.13
C PRO A 215 18.75 8.78 -1.78
N ALA A 216 17.42 8.58 -1.74
CA ALA A 216 16.64 8.41 -0.51
C ALA A 216 16.71 6.98 0.04
N GLY A 217 17.44 6.06 -0.61
CA GLY A 217 17.62 4.68 -0.16
C GLY A 217 16.89 3.67 -1.03
N GLY A 218 17.55 2.54 -1.27
CA GLY A 218 17.04 1.47 -2.12
C GLY A 218 17.33 1.68 -3.61
N TRP A 219 16.45 1.12 -4.42
CA TRP A 219 16.70 0.89 -5.84
C TRP A 219 15.43 1.07 -6.67
N SER A 220 15.55 1.82 -7.76
CA SER A 220 14.57 1.84 -8.84
C SER A 220 15.03 0.92 -9.98
N LEU A 221 14.12 0.05 -10.41
CA LEU A 221 14.25 -0.78 -11.61
C LEU A 221 13.85 0.05 -12.83
N HIS A 222 14.69 0.02 -13.88
CA HIS A 222 14.33 0.46 -15.22
C HIS A 222 14.33 -0.74 -16.18
N ALA A 223 13.15 -1.28 -16.47
CA ALA A 223 12.92 -2.41 -17.35
C ALA A 223 12.33 -1.92 -18.69
N VAL A 224 13.09 -2.01 -19.78
CA VAL A 224 12.68 -1.53 -21.10
C VAL A 224 12.46 -2.71 -22.04
N PRO A 225 11.21 -3.02 -22.43
CA PRO A 225 10.92 -3.98 -23.49
C PRO A 225 11.25 -3.42 -24.88
N SER A 226 11.60 -4.32 -25.80
CA SER A 226 11.80 -4.04 -27.23
C SER A 226 10.91 -4.97 -28.06
N ASN A 227 10.36 -4.47 -29.17
CA ASN A 227 9.38 -5.16 -30.03
C ASN A 227 8.14 -5.70 -29.27
N PHE A 228 7.79 -5.08 -28.14
CA PHE A 228 6.70 -5.51 -27.27
C PHE A 228 6.02 -4.30 -26.62
N ARG A 229 4.69 -4.22 -26.68
CA ARG A 229 3.91 -3.15 -26.06
C ARG A 229 3.39 -3.58 -24.68
N LEU A 230 3.67 -2.78 -23.65
CA LEU A 230 2.94 -2.87 -22.40
C LEU A 230 1.50 -2.42 -22.64
N ALA A 231 0.54 -3.33 -22.44
CA ALA A 231 -0.88 -3.17 -22.73
C ALA A 231 -1.74 -3.46 -21.49
N PRO A 232 -1.59 -2.66 -20.40
CA PRO A 232 -2.40 -2.81 -19.18
C PRO A 232 -3.90 -2.77 -19.43
N GLU A 233 -4.35 -2.02 -20.45
CA GLU A 233 -5.76 -1.97 -20.88
C GLU A 233 -6.32 -3.33 -21.33
N ASN A 234 -5.43 -4.25 -21.72
CA ASN A 234 -5.72 -5.62 -22.14
C ASN A 234 -5.09 -6.66 -21.19
N ALA A 235 -4.76 -6.29 -19.95
CA ALA A 235 -4.32 -7.27 -18.96
C ALA A 235 -5.48 -8.23 -18.61
N SER A 236 -5.16 -9.52 -18.48
CA SER A 236 -6.14 -10.58 -18.19
C SER A 236 -7.23 -10.76 -19.26
N THR A 237 -6.97 -10.31 -20.49
CA THR A 237 -7.77 -10.67 -21.68
C THR A 237 -7.07 -11.77 -22.50
N GLY A 238 -7.68 -12.24 -23.59
CA GLY A 238 -7.00 -13.16 -24.51
C GLY A 238 -5.73 -12.56 -25.12
N HIS A 239 -4.74 -13.41 -25.40
CA HIS A 239 -3.47 -13.06 -26.02
C HIS A 239 -3.63 -12.30 -27.35
N VAL A 240 -2.87 -11.22 -27.49
CA VAL A 240 -2.61 -10.51 -28.75
C VAL A 240 -1.09 -10.50 -29.00
N ASP A 241 -0.69 -10.73 -30.25
CA ASP A 241 0.72 -10.77 -30.64
C ASP A 241 1.45 -9.44 -30.37
N GLY A 242 2.65 -9.52 -29.77
CA GLY A 242 3.51 -8.35 -29.53
C GLY A 242 3.05 -7.41 -28.40
N GLU A 243 2.10 -7.82 -27.56
CA GLU A 243 1.67 -7.05 -26.39
C GLU A 243 1.41 -7.90 -25.13
N GLY A 244 1.33 -7.22 -23.99
CA GLY A 244 1.05 -7.83 -22.69
C GLY A 244 1.63 -7.00 -21.54
N HIS A 245 2.34 -7.64 -20.61
CA HIS A 245 2.92 -6.99 -19.43
C HIS A 245 4.27 -7.62 -19.04
N MET A 246 4.93 -7.09 -18.01
CA MET A 246 6.12 -7.71 -17.42
C MET A 246 5.84 -8.20 -16.00
N ARG A 247 6.60 -9.19 -15.54
CA ARG A 247 6.64 -9.56 -14.11
C ARG A 247 8.04 -9.40 -13.56
N LEU A 248 8.13 -8.85 -12.36
CA LEU A 248 9.36 -8.69 -11.59
C LEU A 248 9.45 -9.79 -10.55
N TYR A 249 10.62 -10.42 -10.49
CA TYR A 249 10.98 -11.42 -9.50
C TYR A 249 12.21 -10.97 -8.72
N VAL A 250 12.22 -11.26 -7.42
CA VAL A 250 13.37 -11.16 -6.53
C VAL A 250 13.61 -12.55 -5.96
N ASP A 251 14.80 -13.12 -6.16
CA ASP A 251 15.19 -14.45 -5.69
C ASP A 251 14.21 -15.59 -6.06
N GLY A 252 13.52 -15.41 -7.19
CA GLY A 252 12.51 -16.34 -7.72
C GLY A 252 11.07 -16.07 -7.25
N GLU A 253 10.85 -15.21 -6.26
CA GLU A 253 9.51 -14.77 -5.82
C GLU A 253 8.99 -13.62 -6.70
N GLN A 254 7.74 -13.69 -7.15
CA GLN A 254 7.12 -12.63 -7.95
C GLN A 254 6.67 -11.46 -7.07
N VAL A 255 7.47 -10.40 -6.99
CA VAL A 255 7.15 -9.23 -6.16
C VAL A 255 6.25 -8.20 -6.84
N ALA A 256 6.20 -8.15 -8.18
CA ALA A 256 5.38 -7.17 -8.89
C ALA A 256 4.95 -7.57 -10.30
N ARG A 257 3.86 -6.95 -10.77
CA ARG A 257 3.43 -6.92 -12.17
C ARG A 257 3.67 -5.51 -12.70
N LEU A 258 4.44 -5.35 -13.77
CA LEU A 258 4.83 -4.04 -14.30
C LEU A 258 4.03 -3.71 -15.56
N TYR A 259 3.43 -2.52 -15.55
CA TYR A 259 2.71 -1.92 -16.68
C TYR A 259 3.42 -0.70 -17.28
N GLU A 260 4.59 -0.40 -16.75
CA GLU A 260 5.44 0.73 -17.09
C GLU A 260 6.92 0.29 -17.05
N THR A 261 7.83 1.16 -17.50
CA THR A 261 9.27 0.82 -17.60
C THR A 261 10.05 1.12 -16.32
N TRP A 262 9.48 1.85 -15.37
CA TRP A 262 10.12 2.20 -14.10
C TRP A 262 9.34 1.58 -12.94
N TYR A 263 10.04 1.09 -11.92
CA TYR A 263 9.41 0.52 -10.73
C TYR A 263 10.29 0.71 -9.50
N GLN A 264 9.73 1.18 -8.39
CA GLN A 264 10.44 1.23 -7.11
C GLN A 264 10.55 -0.19 -6.55
N MET A 265 11.76 -0.74 -6.44
CA MET A 265 11.91 -2.06 -5.84
C MET A 265 11.52 -2.03 -4.35
N PRO A 266 10.93 -3.12 -3.83
CA PRO A 266 10.69 -3.24 -2.40
C PRO A 266 12.01 -3.18 -1.60
N PRO A 267 11.94 -2.98 -0.27
CA PRO A 267 13.08 -3.18 0.62
C PRO A 267 13.72 -4.55 0.38
N LEU A 268 15.05 -4.58 0.30
CA LEU A 268 15.85 -5.79 0.15
C LEU A 268 16.69 -5.97 1.42
N ALA A 269 17.02 -7.22 1.73
CA ALA A 269 17.89 -7.55 2.85
C ALA A 269 19.36 -7.21 2.55
N ASP A 270 20.23 -7.37 3.54
CA ASP A 270 21.67 -7.45 3.31
C ASP A 270 21.98 -8.77 2.57
N GLY A 271 22.71 -8.71 1.46
CA GLY A 271 23.10 -9.88 0.70
C GLY A 271 23.07 -9.72 -0.82
N VAL A 272 23.06 -10.87 -1.51
CA VAL A 272 23.10 -10.96 -2.96
C VAL A 272 21.76 -11.47 -3.46
N HIS A 273 21.09 -10.64 -4.26
CA HIS A 273 19.76 -10.88 -4.80
C HIS A 273 19.79 -11.09 -6.32
N GLU A 274 18.99 -12.01 -6.83
CA GLU A 274 18.66 -12.10 -8.26
C GLU A 274 17.42 -11.24 -8.56
N ILE A 275 17.59 -10.22 -9.40
CA ILE A 275 16.49 -9.40 -9.91
C ILE A 275 16.18 -9.83 -11.34
N LYS A 276 15.03 -10.48 -11.55
CA LYS A 276 14.63 -11.02 -12.87
C LYS A 276 13.34 -10.36 -13.37
N VAL A 277 13.31 -10.03 -14.66
CA VAL A 277 12.11 -9.55 -15.36
C VAL A 277 11.81 -10.45 -16.54
N ASP A 278 10.57 -10.92 -16.66
CA ASP A 278 10.08 -11.65 -17.84
C ASP A 278 8.95 -10.91 -18.56
N LEU A 279 8.72 -11.26 -19.84
CA LEU A 279 7.58 -10.81 -20.62
C LEU A 279 6.43 -11.82 -20.54
N ARG A 280 5.22 -11.30 -20.37
CA ARG A 280 3.96 -12.06 -20.26
C ARG A 280 2.93 -11.56 -21.25
N THR A 281 2.19 -12.47 -21.86
CA THR A 281 1.04 -12.13 -22.69
C THR A 281 -0.10 -11.50 -21.87
N ASN A 282 -1.12 -10.99 -22.57
CA ASN A 282 -2.39 -10.56 -21.99
C ASN A 282 -3.01 -11.63 -21.05
N ASP A 283 -2.98 -12.89 -21.45
CA ASP A 283 -3.52 -14.05 -20.72
C ASP A 283 -2.50 -14.72 -19.76
N HIS A 284 -1.46 -13.97 -19.36
CA HIS A 284 -0.45 -14.32 -18.35
C HIS A 284 0.55 -15.43 -18.72
N ALA A 285 0.49 -15.96 -19.94
CA ALA A 285 1.43 -16.95 -20.42
C ALA A 285 2.88 -16.42 -20.45
N PRO A 286 3.87 -17.23 -20.07
CA PRO A 286 5.28 -16.92 -20.34
C PRO A 286 5.48 -16.75 -21.84
N LEU A 287 6.11 -15.65 -22.26
CA LEU A 287 6.43 -15.42 -23.67
C LEU A 287 7.78 -16.10 -24.02
N THR A 288 7.85 -16.83 -25.12
CA THR A 288 9.06 -17.56 -25.56
C THR A 288 9.51 -17.19 -26.97
N VAL A 289 10.81 -17.37 -27.25
CA VAL A 289 11.42 -17.28 -28.58
C VAL A 289 12.28 -18.53 -28.79
N ASN A 290 11.95 -19.32 -29.80
CA ASN A 290 12.42 -20.69 -30.02
C ASN A 290 12.27 -21.59 -28.77
N GLY A 291 11.18 -21.41 -28.01
CA GLY A 291 10.95 -22.11 -26.74
C GLY A 291 11.83 -21.67 -25.56
N ILE A 292 12.62 -20.59 -25.70
CA ILE A 292 13.39 -19.98 -24.61
C ILE A 292 12.58 -18.81 -24.04
N PRO A 293 12.34 -18.71 -22.71
CA PRO A 293 11.63 -17.58 -22.11
C PRO A 293 12.26 -16.22 -22.46
N VAL A 294 11.43 -15.22 -22.73
CA VAL A 294 11.86 -13.85 -22.97
C VAL A 294 11.98 -13.12 -21.64
N GLU A 295 13.12 -13.36 -20.99
CA GLU A 295 13.45 -12.82 -19.67
C GLU A 295 14.87 -12.27 -19.61
N THR A 296 15.17 -11.50 -18.57
CA THR A 296 16.51 -11.04 -18.23
C THR A 296 16.69 -11.01 -16.73
N ALA A 297 17.87 -11.36 -16.24
CA ALA A 297 18.22 -11.36 -14.83
C ALA A 297 19.51 -10.57 -14.60
N VAL A 298 19.57 -9.84 -13.48
CA VAL A 298 20.77 -9.16 -13.00
C VAL A 298 20.97 -9.48 -11.51
N THR A 299 22.22 -9.63 -11.10
CA THR A 299 22.57 -9.77 -9.69
C THR A 299 22.75 -8.39 -9.06
N LEU A 300 22.15 -8.20 -7.88
CA LEU A 300 22.33 -7.01 -7.05
C LEU A 300 22.96 -7.42 -5.71
N GLU A 301 24.03 -6.76 -5.31
CA GLU A 301 24.56 -6.84 -3.95
C GLU A 301 24.05 -5.62 -3.17
N VAL A 302 23.35 -5.87 -2.06
CA VAL A 302 22.82 -4.86 -1.15
C VAL A 302 23.57 -4.99 0.16
N SER A 303 24.16 -3.90 0.65
CA SER A 303 24.79 -3.89 1.96
C SER A 303 23.80 -3.63 3.10
N ALA A 304 24.13 -4.06 4.32
CA ALA A 304 23.33 -3.79 5.53
C ALA A 304 23.00 -2.30 5.74
N ALA A 305 23.87 -1.38 5.29
CA ALA A 305 23.61 0.06 5.31
C ALA A 305 22.52 0.48 4.31
N GLU A 306 22.44 -0.16 3.14
CA GLU A 306 21.44 0.13 2.12
C GLU A 306 20.08 -0.49 2.47
N ALA A 307 20.08 -1.72 3.01
CA ALA A 307 18.88 -2.40 3.51
C ALA A 307 18.19 -1.59 4.63
N THR A 308 18.97 -0.97 5.52
CA THR A 308 18.43 -0.13 6.61
C THR A 308 17.99 1.26 6.16
N MET A 309 18.60 1.85 5.11
CA MET A 309 18.14 3.11 4.52
C MET A 309 16.75 2.97 3.87
N GLN A 310 16.43 1.83 3.26
CA GLN A 310 15.13 1.58 2.64
C GLN A 310 13.94 1.65 3.59
N THR A 311 14.15 1.41 4.90
CA THR A 311 13.07 1.40 5.91
C THR A 311 12.95 2.70 6.70
N SER A 312 13.95 3.60 6.61
CA SER A 312 14.07 4.78 7.46
C SER A 312 13.79 6.11 6.75
N HIS A 313 13.77 6.13 5.42
CA HIS A 313 13.64 7.35 4.63
C HIS A 313 12.31 7.45 3.87
N GLU A 314 11.24 7.69 4.63
CA GLU A 314 10.17 8.59 4.16
C GLU A 314 9.51 9.43 5.27
N HIS A 315 10.15 9.53 6.44
CA HIS A 315 9.85 10.57 7.42
C HIS A 315 10.85 11.71 7.23
N THR A 316 10.42 12.82 6.64
CA THR A 316 11.27 13.99 6.40
C THR A 316 11.57 14.70 7.73
N THR A 317 12.70 14.40 8.36
CA THR A 317 13.21 15.18 9.50
C THR A 317 13.73 16.54 8.99
N GLY A 318 12.81 17.50 8.95
CA GLY A 318 13.06 18.88 8.54
C GLY A 318 13.05 19.87 9.71
N ASP A 319 13.83 19.61 10.76
CA ASP A 319 14.45 20.67 11.58
C ASP A 319 15.49 20.02 12.52
N ASP A 320 16.72 20.51 12.52
CA ASP A 320 17.36 21.06 13.72
C ASP A 320 18.75 21.61 13.41
N HIS A 321 19.05 22.77 13.99
CA HIS A 321 20.32 23.48 13.86
C HIS A 321 21.39 22.97 14.84
N ASP A 322 22.66 23.20 14.47
CA ASP A 322 23.81 23.41 15.38
C ASP A 322 24.26 22.25 16.30
N HIS A 323 25.35 21.55 15.93
CA HIS A 323 26.72 22.00 16.21
C HIS A 323 27.81 20.95 15.84
N ASP A 324 29.02 21.44 15.53
CA ASP A 324 30.25 20.63 15.42
C ASP A 324 30.55 19.88 16.74
N HIS A 325 30.98 18.62 16.65
CA HIS A 325 32.24 18.15 17.25
C HIS A 325 32.67 16.76 16.76
N ASP A 326 33.93 16.42 17.02
CA ASP A 326 34.77 15.53 16.22
C ASP A 326 35.24 14.27 16.98
N HIS A 327 35.60 13.23 16.21
CA HIS A 327 36.34 11.99 16.56
C HIS A 327 35.72 10.96 17.54
N GLY A 328 35.61 9.70 17.08
CA GLY A 328 35.66 8.53 17.97
C GLY A 328 35.04 7.23 17.43
N SER A 329 35.85 6.31 16.90
CA SER A 329 35.35 5.01 16.42
C SER A 329 35.21 3.96 17.52
N ALA A 330 33.97 3.50 17.73
CA ALA A 330 33.61 2.12 18.07
C ALA A 330 32.16 1.92 17.59
N GLY A 331 31.87 0.83 16.87
CA GLY A 331 30.52 0.59 16.34
C GLY A 331 29.49 0.52 17.46
N ALA A 332 28.56 1.47 17.50
CA ALA A 332 27.48 1.45 18.46
C ALA A 332 26.53 0.28 18.15
N PRO A 333 25.88 -0.33 19.16
CA PRO A 333 24.73 -1.20 18.93
C PRO A 333 23.71 -0.48 18.04
N THR A 334 23.02 -1.22 17.16
CA THR A 334 21.91 -0.63 16.41
C THR A 334 20.84 -0.14 17.40
N GLN A 335 19.95 0.78 16.98
CA GLN A 335 18.84 1.18 17.85
C GLN A 335 18.03 -0.04 18.33
N TYR A 336 17.88 -1.06 17.48
CA TYR A 336 17.26 -2.34 17.83
C TYR A 336 18.04 -3.15 18.89
N ASP A 337 19.37 -3.19 18.82
CA ASP A 337 20.21 -3.82 19.84
C ASP A 337 20.19 -3.03 21.16
N ALA A 338 20.09 -1.70 21.09
CA ALA A 338 19.96 -0.81 22.25
C ALA A 338 18.60 -0.96 22.93
N ASP A 339 17.50 -0.93 22.17
CA ASP A 339 16.13 -1.11 22.68
C ASP A 339 15.94 -2.49 23.33
N VAL A 340 16.61 -3.54 22.82
CA VAL A 340 16.62 -4.87 23.46
C VAL A 340 17.54 -4.92 24.69
N ALA A 341 18.65 -4.17 24.71
CA ALA A 341 19.54 -4.08 25.87
C ALA A 341 18.97 -3.26 27.03
N ASP A 342 18.15 -2.25 26.72
CA ASP A 342 17.44 -1.40 27.68
C ASP A 342 16.09 -2.00 28.12
N ALA A 343 15.69 -3.14 27.55
CA ALA A 343 14.46 -3.84 27.93
C ALA A 343 14.52 -4.36 29.38
N VAL A 344 13.63 -3.86 30.23
CA VAL A 344 13.57 -4.27 31.65
C VAL A 344 12.87 -5.62 31.86
N GLN A 345 12.17 -6.12 30.83
CA GLN A 345 11.52 -7.43 30.83
C GLN A 345 11.60 -8.07 29.44
N THR A 346 11.95 -9.36 29.41
CA THR A 346 11.92 -10.18 28.18
C THR A 346 10.80 -11.21 28.27
N ILE A 347 9.95 -11.25 27.25
CA ILE A 347 8.86 -12.21 27.09
C ILE A 347 9.28 -13.23 26.04
N MET A 348 9.34 -14.50 26.42
CA MET A 348 9.65 -15.61 25.51
C MET A 348 8.41 -16.46 25.26
N VAL A 349 8.12 -16.73 23.99
CA VAL A 349 7.04 -17.62 23.54
C VAL A 349 7.64 -18.66 22.60
N SER A 350 7.31 -19.92 22.82
CA SER A 350 7.54 -20.99 21.84
C SER A 350 6.21 -21.50 21.34
N ALA A 351 6.06 -21.66 20.03
CA ALA A 351 4.87 -22.19 19.40
C ALA A 351 5.22 -23.44 18.57
N VAL A 352 4.36 -24.47 18.70
CA VAL A 352 4.50 -25.75 17.99
C VAL A 352 3.17 -26.10 17.34
N GLY A 353 3.18 -26.47 16.05
CA GLY A 353 1.98 -26.61 15.22
C GLY A 353 1.14 -25.33 15.15
N GLY A 354 1.80 -24.17 15.32
CA GLY A 354 1.16 -22.85 15.40
C GLY A 354 0.39 -22.58 16.69
N ALA A 355 0.71 -23.22 17.83
CA ALA A 355 0.05 -22.96 19.12
C ALA A 355 1.10 -22.80 20.25
N PRO A 356 0.91 -21.88 21.22
CA PRO A 356 1.90 -21.62 22.26
C PRO A 356 2.09 -22.82 23.19
N GLU A 357 3.34 -23.22 23.40
CA GLU A 357 3.71 -24.24 24.38
C GLU A 357 3.38 -23.77 25.80
N GLY A 358 2.62 -24.57 26.53
CA GLY A 358 2.04 -24.16 27.83
C GLY A 358 0.70 -23.39 27.71
N GLY A 359 0.19 -23.17 26.49
CA GLY A 359 -1.06 -22.48 26.22
C GLY A 359 -0.99 -20.96 26.42
N VAL A 360 -2.06 -20.26 26.05
CA VAL A 360 -2.16 -18.80 26.17
C VAL A 360 -1.99 -18.38 27.63
N GLN A 361 -0.93 -17.63 27.91
CA GLN A 361 -0.68 -17.02 29.21
C GLN A 361 -1.08 -15.55 29.20
N ARG A 362 -1.35 -14.97 30.39
CA ARG A 362 -1.37 -13.52 30.55
C ARG A 362 -0.04 -13.08 31.15
N VAL A 363 0.67 -12.20 30.45
CA VAL A 363 1.97 -11.66 30.85
C VAL A 363 1.80 -10.20 31.20
N LYS A 364 2.20 -9.82 32.42
CA LYS A 364 2.12 -8.44 32.90
C LYS A 364 3.45 -7.71 32.65
N VAL A 365 3.37 -6.44 32.26
CA VAL A 365 4.49 -5.51 32.09
C VAL A 365 4.11 -4.14 32.68
N ASP A 366 5.10 -3.36 33.11
CA ASP A 366 4.87 -2.03 33.71
C ASP A 366 4.63 -0.97 32.61
N LEU A 367 3.71 -0.04 32.84
CA LEU A 367 3.43 1.06 31.91
C LEU A 367 4.66 1.95 31.68
N GLY A 368 5.00 2.20 30.41
CA GLY A 368 6.15 2.99 29.98
C GLY A 368 7.49 2.26 30.02
N SER A 369 7.49 0.94 30.29
CA SER A 369 8.68 0.10 30.26
C SER A 369 9.06 -0.33 28.84
N VAL A 370 10.35 -0.51 28.57
CA VAL A 370 10.79 -1.19 27.34
C VAL A 370 10.71 -2.70 27.55
N VAL A 371 9.99 -3.38 26.67
CA VAL A 371 9.70 -4.81 26.71
C VAL A 371 10.30 -5.47 25.49
N ALA A 372 11.17 -6.46 25.69
CA ALA A 372 11.67 -7.32 24.64
C ALA A 372 10.74 -8.53 24.47
N MET A 373 10.47 -8.93 23.23
CA MET A 373 9.70 -10.12 22.90
C MET A 373 10.49 -11.01 21.94
N MET A 374 10.52 -12.30 22.27
CA MET A 374 11.16 -13.36 21.49
C MET A 374 10.13 -14.46 21.25
N VAL A 375 9.77 -14.70 19.99
CA VAL A 375 8.85 -15.78 19.60
C VAL A 375 9.55 -16.77 18.68
N THR A 376 9.55 -18.06 19.03
CA THR A 376 9.94 -19.16 18.15
C THR A 376 8.70 -19.89 17.64
N SER A 377 8.71 -20.32 16.37
CA SER A 377 7.64 -21.11 15.76
C SER A 377 8.23 -22.20 14.85
N ASP A 378 7.57 -23.35 14.76
CA ASP A 378 7.81 -24.36 13.72
C ASP A 378 6.96 -24.12 12.44
N VAL A 379 6.04 -23.16 12.48
CA VAL A 379 5.21 -22.72 11.36
C VAL A 379 5.58 -21.28 10.99
N ALA A 380 5.70 -21.00 9.69
CA ALA A 380 5.90 -19.65 9.17
C ALA A 380 4.61 -18.82 9.34
N GLU A 381 4.69 -17.74 10.11
CA GLU A 381 3.59 -16.86 10.54
C GLU A 381 4.11 -15.45 10.84
N GLU A 382 3.22 -14.50 11.12
CA GLU A 382 3.60 -13.17 11.63
C GLU A 382 3.07 -12.97 13.05
N VAL A 383 3.96 -12.66 13.99
CA VAL A 383 3.60 -12.24 15.34
C VAL A 383 3.04 -10.82 15.29
N HIS A 384 1.79 -10.64 15.67
CA HIS A 384 1.14 -9.34 15.79
C HIS A 384 0.89 -8.99 17.26
N VAL A 385 1.37 -7.84 17.71
CA VAL A 385 1.03 -7.23 19.02
C VAL A 385 -0.03 -6.16 18.80
N HIS A 386 -1.28 -6.50 19.09
CA HIS A 386 -2.41 -5.58 18.91
C HIS A 386 -2.25 -4.31 19.76
N GLY A 387 -2.73 -3.18 19.23
CA GLY A 387 -2.64 -1.87 19.89
C GLY A 387 -1.25 -1.22 19.88
N TYR A 388 -0.21 -1.95 19.49
CA TYR A 388 1.14 -1.42 19.23
C TYR A 388 1.52 -1.44 17.74
N ASP A 389 0.67 -2.00 16.88
CA ASP A 389 0.84 -2.14 15.43
C ASP A 389 2.17 -2.82 15.01
N ILE A 390 2.68 -3.72 15.85
CA ILE A 390 3.92 -4.46 15.62
C ILE A 390 3.59 -5.79 14.95
N LEU A 391 3.96 -5.95 13.68
CA LEU A 391 4.02 -7.25 12.99
C LEU A 391 5.48 -7.69 12.82
N ARG A 392 5.78 -8.95 13.11
CA ARG A 392 7.12 -9.55 12.97
C ARG A 392 7.03 -11.00 12.50
N ALA A 393 7.56 -11.27 11.31
CA ALA A 393 7.67 -12.61 10.76
C ALA A 393 8.46 -13.56 11.69
N VAL A 394 7.97 -14.80 11.82
CA VAL A 394 8.62 -15.91 12.52
C VAL A 394 8.49 -17.17 11.67
N SER A 395 9.53 -18.01 11.67
CA SER A 395 9.46 -19.36 11.06
C SER A 395 10.47 -20.30 11.71
N GLU A 396 10.51 -21.57 11.28
CA GLU A 396 11.47 -22.55 11.79
C GLU A 396 12.91 -22.04 11.62
N GLY A 397 13.66 -21.98 12.73
CA GLY A 397 15.02 -21.45 12.77
C GLY A 397 15.15 -19.91 12.72
N HIS A 398 14.06 -19.17 12.51
CA HIS A 398 14.03 -17.71 12.38
C HIS A 398 13.05 -17.10 13.39
N PRO A 399 13.48 -16.90 14.65
CA PRO A 399 12.62 -16.36 15.70
C PRO A 399 12.35 -14.86 15.50
N ALA A 400 11.12 -14.42 15.78
CA ALA A 400 10.78 -13.00 15.84
C ALA A 400 11.36 -12.39 17.12
N HIS A 401 12.40 -11.57 17.00
CA HIS A 401 13.03 -10.82 18.09
C HIS A 401 12.79 -9.32 17.90
N PHE A 402 12.23 -8.66 18.91
CA PHE A 402 11.96 -7.22 18.87
C PHE A 402 11.82 -6.63 20.28
N ALA A 403 11.91 -5.32 20.40
CA ALA A 403 11.56 -4.58 21.61
C ALA A 403 10.58 -3.45 21.28
N PHE A 404 9.80 -3.02 22.27
CA PHE A 404 8.88 -1.90 22.18
C PHE A 404 8.67 -1.24 23.54
N ASN A 405 8.34 0.05 23.55
CA ASN A 405 7.90 0.75 24.76
C ASN A 405 6.42 0.45 25.01
N ALA A 406 6.10 -0.16 26.15
CA ALA A 406 4.75 -0.45 26.62
C ALA A 406 4.03 0.82 27.10
N ALA A 407 3.87 1.81 26.21
CA ALA A 407 3.38 3.15 26.51
C ALA A 407 1.84 3.26 26.64
N ILE A 408 1.09 2.21 26.29
CA ILE A 408 -0.38 2.22 26.25
C ILE A 408 -0.90 1.25 27.33
N PRO A 409 -1.64 1.71 28.36
CA PRO A 409 -2.19 0.85 29.38
C PRO A 409 -3.39 0.05 28.85
N GLY A 410 -3.49 -1.23 29.20
CA GLY A 410 -4.56 -2.10 28.71
C GLY A 410 -4.23 -3.59 28.78
N VAL A 411 -5.10 -4.41 28.19
CA VAL A 411 -4.81 -5.82 27.89
C VAL A 411 -4.88 -5.99 26.39
N PHE A 412 -3.77 -6.43 25.79
CA PHE A 412 -3.60 -6.55 24.35
C PHE A 412 -3.45 -8.02 23.97
N GLU A 413 -3.96 -8.37 22.79
CA GLU A 413 -3.80 -9.70 22.22
C GLU A 413 -2.46 -9.74 21.46
N VAL A 414 -1.69 -10.81 21.69
CA VAL A 414 -0.50 -11.12 20.89
C VAL A 414 -0.76 -12.44 20.23
N GLU A 415 -0.75 -12.47 18.90
CA GLU A 415 -1.19 -13.61 18.11
C GLU A 415 -0.33 -13.86 16.87
N PHE A 416 -0.57 -14.98 16.21
CA PHE A 416 -0.23 -15.13 14.80
C PHE A 416 -1.32 -14.53 13.92
N GLU A 417 -0.97 -13.49 13.16
CA GLU A 417 -1.89 -12.72 12.31
C GLU A 417 -2.58 -13.61 11.26
N GLY A 418 -1.83 -14.45 10.56
CA GLY A 418 -2.33 -15.24 9.43
C GLY A 418 -3.37 -16.28 9.85
N SER A 419 -3.24 -16.85 11.05
CA SER A 419 -4.17 -17.84 11.61
C SER A 419 -5.10 -17.32 12.70
N GLY A 420 -4.98 -16.05 13.12
CA GLY A 420 -5.73 -15.47 14.24
C GLY A 420 -5.53 -16.25 15.55
N ARG A 421 -4.32 -16.78 15.76
CA ARG A 421 -4.03 -17.69 16.87
C ARG A 421 -3.30 -16.98 17.99
N LEU A 422 -4.06 -16.69 19.04
CA LEU A 422 -3.55 -16.08 20.26
C LEU A 422 -2.38 -16.87 20.87
N LEU A 423 -1.28 -16.15 21.10
CA LEU A 423 -0.06 -16.61 21.75
C LEU A 423 -0.06 -16.26 23.23
N LEU A 424 -0.38 -15.00 23.55
CA LEU A 424 -0.52 -14.51 24.93
C LEU A 424 -1.43 -13.28 25.01
N LEU A 425 -1.80 -12.91 26.23
CA LEU A 425 -2.40 -11.62 26.57
C LEU A 425 -1.36 -10.75 27.29
N LEU A 426 -1.04 -9.59 26.73
CA LEU A 426 -0.12 -8.62 27.32
C LEU A 426 -0.91 -7.62 28.18
N GLU A 427 -0.71 -7.65 29.50
CA GLU A 427 -1.31 -6.68 30.44
C GLU A 427 -0.30 -5.58 30.78
N VAL A 428 -0.57 -4.35 30.34
CA VAL A 428 0.21 -3.14 30.61
C VAL A 428 -0.52 -2.30 31.66
N SER A 429 0.07 -2.05 32.83
CA SER A 429 -0.58 -1.30 33.92
C SER A 429 0.37 -0.60 34.87
#